data_AF-A0A0F7D4K4-F1
#
_entry.id   AF-A0A0F7D4K4-F1
#
_cell.length_a   1.000
_cell.length_b   1.000
_cell.length_c   1.000
_cell.angle_alpha   90.00
_cell.angle_beta   90.00
_cell.angle_gamma   90.00
#
_symmetry.space_group_name_H-M   'P 1'
#
loop_
_entity.id
_entity.type
_entity.pdbx_description
1 polymer ?
#
loop_
_entity_poly.entity_id
_entity_poly.type
_entity_poly.pdbx_seq_one_letter_code
_entity_poly.pdbx_strand_id
1 'polypeptide(L)'
;MTKNEVLVKNQKMGDNVLARVKELEGQGNLNFPANYAPENAMKSAMLILQDLKGSKKDGYKPALEFANPNSVANALMDMVVQGLNPQKSQGYFIMYGDKVQFQRSYLGTMSVTKRVTGAKEINAEVIFEGDDVEYETINGKITNLKHKTKFGNRDTKNIIGAYATIVFEDESKNYTEIMTTDEIETAWKQSQMVYNGEFKADGTHRKYPQEMSKKTVINRACKKLLNSSDDSSLLKQQVMNSDDRQRKEVFDTQVSENHATEDLDFPDDVVDGEFKEADQEPEPMQKPVDYDEETGEVKEDDKDDNPF
;
A
#
# COMPACT_ATOMS: atom_id res chain seq x y z
N MET A 1 -0.27 -28.96 19.45
CA MET A 1 0.05 -28.08 20.59
C MET A 1 -1.22 -27.79 21.34
N THR A 2 -1.18 -27.76 22.67
CA THR A 2 -2.30 -27.27 23.48
C THR A 2 -2.40 -25.74 23.39
N LYS A 3 -3.57 -25.16 23.68
CA LYS A 3 -3.76 -23.69 23.67
C LYS A 3 -2.76 -22.96 24.57
N ASN A 4 -2.38 -23.57 25.70
CA ASN A 4 -1.36 -23.02 26.60
C ASN A 4 0.05 -23.05 25.99
N GLU A 5 0.43 -24.09 25.26
CA GLU A 5 1.73 -24.15 24.58
C GLU A 5 1.86 -23.08 23.50
N VAL A 6 0.79 -22.84 22.74
CA VAL A 6 0.73 -21.77 21.73
C VAL A 6 0.91 -20.40 22.39
N LEU A 7 0.23 -20.13 23.51
CA LEU A 7 0.36 -18.87 24.24
C LEU A 7 1.80 -18.64 24.76
N VAL A 8 2.39 -19.63 25.42
CA VAL A 8 3.75 -19.52 25.97
C VAL A 8 4.79 -19.34 24.86
N LYS A 9 4.67 -20.07 23.75
CA LYS A 9 5.57 -19.95 22.59
C LYS A 9 5.52 -18.53 22.01
N ASN A 10 4.32 -17.98 21.83
CA ASN A 10 4.14 -16.66 21.23
C ASN A 10 4.53 -15.52 22.18
N GLN A 11 4.33 -15.66 23.49
CA GLN A 11 4.88 -14.71 24.47
C GLN A 11 6.41 -14.63 24.39
N LYS A 12 7.09 -15.78 24.38
CA LYS A 12 8.55 -15.82 24.19
C LYS A 12 9.00 -15.18 22.89
N MET A 13 8.22 -15.31 21.81
CA MET A 13 8.51 -14.64 20.54
C MET A 13 8.45 -13.11 20.69
N GLY A 14 7.41 -12.58 21.33
CA GLY A 14 7.30 -11.15 21.61
C GLY A 14 8.48 -10.63 22.44
N ASP A 15 8.89 -11.37 23.47
CA ASP A 15 10.05 -11.03 24.29
C ASP A 15 11.36 -11.03 23.50
N ASN A 16 11.54 -12.00 22.60
CA ASN A 16 12.72 -12.07 21.72
C ASN A 16 12.79 -10.89 20.73
N VAL A 17 11.66 -10.52 20.13
CA VAL A 17 11.60 -9.35 19.24
C VAL A 17 11.93 -8.08 20.02
N LEU A 18 11.37 -7.91 21.21
CA LEU A 18 11.66 -6.77 22.08
C LEU A 18 13.14 -6.72 22.49
N ALA A 19 13.75 -7.87 22.81
CA ALA A 19 15.17 -7.95 23.12
C ALA A 19 16.04 -7.50 21.93
N ARG A 20 15.69 -7.94 20.71
CA ARG A 20 16.37 -7.50 19.49
C ARG A 20 16.21 -6.01 19.22
N VAL A 21 15.03 -5.44 19.48
CA VAL A 21 14.79 -3.99 19.36
C VAL A 21 15.68 -3.22 20.34
N LYS A 22 15.80 -3.67 21.58
CA LYS A 22 16.68 -3.04 22.58
C LYS A 22 18.16 -3.11 22.21
N GLU A 23 18.57 -4.20 21.58
CA GLU A 23 19.93 -4.34 21.05
C GLU A 23 20.20 -3.31 19.94
N LEU A 24 19.27 -3.16 18.99
CA LEU A 24 19.38 -2.17 17.90
C LEU A 24 19.39 -0.73 18.44
N GLU A 25 18.59 -0.46 19.47
CA GLU A 25 18.58 0.83 20.17
C GLU A 25 19.90 1.10 20.89
N GLY A 26 20.42 0.10 21.63
CA GLY A 26 21.71 0.22 22.33
C GLY A 26 22.91 0.39 21.39
N GLN A 27 22.82 -0.10 20.15
CA GLN A 27 23.84 0.08 19.11
C GLN A 27 23.72 1.44 18.38
N GLY A 28 22.68 2.24 18.66
CA GLY A 28 22.40 3.49 17.94
C GLY A 28 21.84 3.30 16.53
N ASN A 29 21.50 2.06 16.15
CA ASN A 29 20.92 1.73 14.83
C ASN A 29 19.42 2.06 14.75
N LEU A 30 18.77 2.30 15.88
CA LEU A 30 17.35 2.60 15.99
C LEU A 30 17.09 3.58 17.14
N ASN A 31 16.49 4.73 16.84
CA ASN A 31 16.13 5.71 17.85
C ASN A 31 14.63 5.96 17.84
N PHE A 32 13.99 5.76 18.99
CA PHE A 32 12.57 6.05 19.17
C PHE A 32 12.35 7.48 19.66
N PRO A 33 11.22 8.11 19.31
CA PRO A 33 10.87 9.40 19.89
C PRO A 33 10.51 9.22 21.37
N ALA A 34 10.74 10.25 22.18
CA ALA A 34 10.52 10.21 23.64
C ALA A 34 9.08 9.86 24.05
N ASN A 35 8.10 10.01 23.15
CA ASN A 35 6.68 9.70 23.38
C ASN A 35 6.25 8.31 22.88
N TYR A 36 7.20 7.46 22.46
CA TYR A 36 6.94 6.08 22.06
C TYR A 36 7.59 5.10 23.04
N ALA A 37 6.80 4.11 23.47
CA ALA A 37 7.25 3.03 24.37
C ALA A 37 7.15 1.69 23.63
N PRO A 38 8.27 1.11 23.16
CA PRO A 38 8.30 -0.16 22.45
C PRO A 38 7.64 -1.30 23.24
N GLU A 39 7.84 -1.36 24.55
CA GLU A 39 7.26 -2.39 25.42
C GLU A 39 5.74 -2.35 25.42
N ASN A 40 5.17 -1.15 25.48
CA ASN A 40 3.72 -0.97 25.49
C ASN A 40 3.13 -1.33 24.12
N ALA A 41 3.79 -0.92 23.04
CA ALA A 41 3.37 -1.29 21.69
C ALA A 41 3.42 -2.82 21.48
N MET A 42 4.48 -3.48 21.96
CA MET A 42 4.61 -4.95 21.89
C MET A 42 3.54 -5.67 22.68
N LYS A 43 3.24 -5.24 23.91
CA LYS A 43 2.16 -5.83 24.72
C LYS A 43 0.80 -5.69 24.04
N SER A 44 0.49 -4.49 23.52
CA SER A 44 -0.76 -4.25 22.78
C SER A 44 -0.84 -5.12 21.52
N ALA A 45 0.26 -5.25 20.77
CA ALA A 45 0.32 -6.08 19.57
C ALA A 45 0.10 -7.56 19.88
N MET A 46 0.75 -8.09 20.93
CA MET A 46 0.58 -9.47 21.36
C MET A 46 -0.85 -9.78 21.81
N LEU A 47 -1.56 -8.81 22.38
CA LEU A 47 -2.97 -8.95 22.70
C LEU A 47 -3.82 -9.01 21.42
N ILE A 48 -3.61 -8.09 20.48
CA ILE A 48 -4.34 -8.06 19.20
C ILE A 48 -4.10 -9.33 18.37
N LEU A 49 -2.86 -9.85 18.36
CA LEU A 49 -2.53 -11.08 17.64
C LEU A 49 -3.22 -12.32 18.21
N GLN A 50 -3.57 -12.34 19.51
CA GLN A 50 -4.34 -13.46 20.09
C GLN A 50 -5.77 -13.52 19.53
N ASP A 51 -6.33 -12.36 19.17
CA ASP A 51 -7.67 -12.25 18.61
C ASP A 51 -7.69 -12.30 17.07
N LEU A 52 -6.52 -12.23 16.43
CA LEU A 52 -6.38 -12.31 14.98
C LEU A 52 -6.80 -13.71 14.49
N LYS A 53 -7.61 -13.75 13.44
CA LYS A 53 -8.11 -14.98 12.83
C LYS A 53 -7.67 -15.08 11.38
N GLY A 54 -7.53 -16.31 10.91
CA GLY A 54 -7.37 -16.63 9.50
C GLY A 54 -8.61 -16.28 8.67
N SER A 55 -8.52 -16.54 7.37
CA SER A 55 -9.59 -16.27 6.42
C SER A 55 -10.76 -17.25 6.58
N LYS A 56 -11.82 -17.04 5.79
CA LYS A 56 -12.93 -18.00 5.67
C LYS A 56 -12.44 -19.38 5.20
N LYS A 57 -11.43 -19.44 4.32
CA LYS A 57 -10.84 -20.71 3.83
C LYS A 57 -10.18 -21.49 4.98
N ASP A 58 -9.65 -20.77 5.97
CA ASP A 58 -9.02 -21.35 7.17
C ASP A 58 -10.03 -21.68 8.27
N GLY A 59 -11.33 -21.47 8.04
CA GLY A 59 -12.38 -21.65 9.03
C GLY A 59 -12.31 -20.65 10.20
N TYR A 60 -11.71 -19.47 9.98
CA TYR A 60 -11.48 -18.46 11.01
C TYR A 60 -10.69 -18.97 12.22
N LYS A 61 -9.79 -19.94 12.01
CA LYS A 61 -8.88 -20.42 13.04
C LYS A 61 -8.04 -19.28 13.61
N PRO A 62 -7.71 -19.28 14.92
CA PRO A 62 -6.80 -18.29 15.49
C PRO A 62 -5.47 -18.28 14.75
N ALA A 63 -5.01 -17.10 14.32
CA ALA A 63 -3.82 -16.94 13.50
C ALA A 63 -2.59 -17.58 14.13
N LEU A 64 -2.42 -17.39 15.44
CA LEU A 64 -1.28 -17.90 16.20
C LEU A 64 -1.16 -19.44 16.27
N GLU A 65 -2.19 -20.19 15.86
CA GLU A 65 -2.15 -21.66 15.83
C GLU A 65 -1.44 -22.21 14.60
N PHE A 66 -1.51 -21.50 13.46
CA PHE A 66 -1.03 -22.01 12.17
C PHE A 66 -0.13 -21.04 11.41
N ALA A 67 -0.08 -19.77 11.81
CA ALA A 67 0.77 -18.80 11.16
C ALA A 67 2.26 -19.17 11.30
N ASN A 68 3.01 -18.92 10.24
CA ASN A 68 4.45 -19.07 10.22
C ASN A 68 5.08 -18.18 11.31
N PRO A 69 5.79 -18.75 12.30
CA PRO A 69 6.34 -17.99 13.42
C PRO A 69 7.28 -16.84 12.99
N ASN A 70 8.01 -17.01 11.90
CA ASN A 70 8.91 -15.97 11.39
C ASN A 70 8.13 -14.78 10.83
N SER A 71 6.97 -15.03 10.21
CA SER A 71 6.11 -13.95 9.70
C SER A 71 5.54 -13.10 10.85
N VAL A 72 5.13 -13.75 11.95
CA VAL A 72 4.64 -13.06 13.16
C VAL A 72 5.75 -12.20 13.78
N ALA A 73 6.95 -12.76 13.93
CA ALA A 73 8.09 -12.02 14.46
C ALA A 73 8.47 -10.82 13.57
N ASN A 74 8.47 -11.00 12.24
CA ASN A 74 8.74 -9.92 11.30
C ASN A 74 7.64 -8.85 11.35
N ALA A 75 6.36 -9.21 11.41
CA ALA A 75 5.28 -8.24 11.54
C ALA A 75 5.38 -7.40 12.83
N LEU A 76 5.77 -8.03 13.95
CA LEU A 76 6.04 -7.33 15.20
C LEU A 76 7.24 -6.39 15.08
N MET A 77 8.32 -6.86 14.46
CA MET A 77 9.51 -6.05 14.21
C MET A 77 9.20 -4.83 13.32
N ASP A 78 8.47 -5.05 12.22
CA ASP A 78 8.03 -4.03 11.27
C ASP A 78 7.24 -2.91 11.97
N MET A 79 6.35 -3.29 12.90
CA MET A 79 5.57 -2.36 13.70
C MET A 79 6.46 -1.54 14.65
N VAL A 80 7.32 -2.21 15.40
CA VAL A 80 8.12 -1.56 16.45
C VAL A 80 9.20 -0.67 15.84
N VAL A 81 9.91 -1.11 14.81
CA VAL A 81 10.92 -0.30 14.11
C VAL A 81 10.30 0.98 13.54
N GLN A 82 9.07 0.90 13.03
CA GLN A 82 8.33 2.07 12.60
C GLN A 82 7.86 2.97 13.76
N GLY A 83 8.03 2.52 14.99
CA GLY A 83 7.54 3.15 16.22
C GLY A 83 6.04 3.38 16.18
N LEU A 84 5.31 2.37 15.70
CA LEU A 84 3.86 2.38 15.59
C LEU A 84 3.23 1.57 16.72
N ASN A 85 2.00 1.93 17.08
CA ASN A 85 1.20 1.27 18.09
C ASN A 85 -0.19 0.92 17.52
N PRO A 86 -0.54 -0.37 17.44
CA PRO A 86 -1.80 -0.82 16.85
C PRO A 86 -3.01 -0.43 17.72
N GLN A 87 -2.86 -0.24 19.03
CA GLN A 87 -3.92 0.27 19.90
C GLN A 87 -4.31 1.72 19.58
N LYS A 88 -3.40 2.50 18.97
CA LYS A 88 -3.68 3.84 18.45
C LYS A 88 -4.20 3.81 17.00
N SER A 89 -4.56 2.63 16.50
CA SER A 89 -4.96 2.41 15.11
C SER A 89 -3.90 2.87 14.10
N GLN A 90 -2.61 2.84 14.46
CA GLN A 90 -1.52 3.24 13.57
C GLN A 90 -1.12 2.11 12.58
N GLY A 91 -1.67 0.92 12.76
CA GLY A 91 -1.53 -0.19 11.82
C GLY A 91 -2.27 -1.41 12.32
N TYR A 92 -2.31 -2.42 11.48
CA TYR A 92 -3.11 -3.62 11.66
C TYR A 92 -2.30 -4.85 11.29
N PHE A 93 -2.51 -5.95 12.03
CA PHE A 93 -2.01 -7.25 11.63
C PHE A 93 -3.04 -7.92 10.72
N ILE A 94 -2.59 -8.40 9.57
CA ILE A 94 -3.43 -9.00 8.54
C ILE A 94 -2.86 -10.37 8.18
N MET A 95 -3.75 -11.34 8.00
CA MET A 95 -3.40 -12.69 7.55
C MET A 95 -3.40 -12.78 6.03
N TYR A 96 -2.33 -13.35 5.48
CA TYR A 96 -2.18 -13.72 4.07
C TYR A 96 -1.76 -15.19 4.00
N GLY A 97 -2.75 -16.08 3.83
CA GLY A 97 -2.52 -17.52 3.95
C GLY A 97 -1.99 -17.89 5.33
N ASP A 98 -0.79 -18.46 5.40
CA ASP A 98 -0.10 -18.80 6.65
C ASP A 98 0.82 -17.67 7.18
N LYS A 99 0.83 -16.49 6.55
CA LYS A 99 1.71 -15.38 6.95
C LYS A 99 0.92 -14.28 7.65
N VAL A 100 1.50 -13.72 8.72
CA VAL A 100 1.05 -12.46 9.32
C VAL A 100 1.89 -11.32 8.73
N GLN A 101 1.22 -10.26 8.32
CA GLN A 101 1.84 -9.01 7.94
C GLN A 101 1.33 -7.86 8.82
N PHE A 102 2.21 -6.89 9.11
CA PHE A 102 1.81 -5.63 9.70
C PHE A 102 1.65 -4.57 8.62
N GLN A 103 0.45 -4.04 8.48
CA GLN A 103 0.14 -2.97 7.54
C GLN A 103 -0.09 -1.65 8.25
N ARG A 104 0.57 -0.63 7.75
CA ARG A 104 0.47 0.73 8.29
C ARG A 104 -0.86 1.35 7.90
N SER A 105 -1.56 1.93 8.87
CA SER A 105 -2.76 2.72 8.59
C SER A 105 -2.39 4.14 8.13
N TYR A 106 -3.34 4.92 7.63
CA TYR A 106 -3.09 6.34 7.33
C TYR A 106 -2.64 7.13 8.58
N LEU A 107 -3.12 6.79 9.79
CA LEU A 107 -2.66 7.40 11.05
C LEU A 107 -1.20 7.02 11.36
N GLY A 108 -0.83 5.78 11.06
CA GLY A 108 0.56 5.35 11.12
C GLY A 108 1.43 6.10 10.12
N THR A 109 0.95 6.25 8.88
CA THR A 109 1.64 7.03 7.83
C THR A 109 1.85 8.47 8.28
N MET A 110 0.82 9.14 8.81
CA MET A 110 0.97 10.49 9.38
C MET A 110 2.02 10.51 10.51
N SER A 111 2.00 9.53 11.41
CA SER A 111 2.91 9.45 12.55
C SER A 111 4.37 9.27 12.13
N VAL A 112 4.61 8.42 11.14
CA VAL A 112 5.94 8.19 10.56
C VAL A 112 6.40 9.43 9.80
N THR A 113 5.55 10.04 8.96
CA THR A 113 5.88 11.27 8.22
C THR A 113 6.32 12.37 9.16
N LYS A 114 5.55 12.66 10.22
CA LYS A 114 5.93 13.69 11.21
C LYS A 114 7.29 13.42 11.83
N ARG A 115 7.61 12.15 12.13
CA ARG A 115 8.90 11.77 12.71
C ARG A 115 10.06 11.93 11.74
N VAL A 116 9.87 11.49 10.50
CA VAL A 116 10.91 11.48 9.47
C VAL A 116 11.21 12.90 8.95
N THR A 117 10.18 13.72 8.78
CA THR A 117 10.30 15.04 8.15
C THR A 117 10.37 16.19 9.14
N GLY A 118 9.97 15.97 10.40
CA GLY A 118 9.81 17.04 11.39
C GLY A 118 8.55 17.89 11.19
N ALA A 119 7.57 17.41 10.42
CA ALA A 119 6.30 18.11 10.26
C ALA A 119 5.56 18.25 11.60
N LYS A 120 5.02 19.45 11.86
CA LYS A 120 4.20 19.75 13.03
C LYS A 120 2.80 19.14 12.89
N GLU A 121 2.17 19.44 11.76
CA GLU A 121 0.77 19.11 11.52
C GLU A 121 0.57 18.53 10.12
N ILE A 122 -0.47 17.71 10.00
CA ILE A 122 -0.91 17.15 8.73
C ILE A 122 -2.43 17.30 8.78
N ASN A 123 -2.93 18.28 8.04
CA ASN A 123 -4.32 18.70 8.07
C ASN A 123 -4.94 18.39 6.70
N ALA A 124 -6.19 17.95 6.68
CA ALA A 124 -6.89 17.65 5.42
C ALA A 124 -8.34 18.08 5.48
N GLU A 125 -8.82 18.60 4.36
CA GLU A 125 -10.19 19.04 4.21
C GLU A 125 -10.76 18.65 2.83
N VAL A 126 -12.06 18.42 2.80
CA VAL A 126 -12.79 18.17 1.55
C VAL A 126 -13.32 19.49 1.00
N ILE A 127 -13.42 19.58 -0.31
CA ILE A 127 -13.97 20.72 -1.03
C ILE A 127 -15.37 20.32 -1.48
N PHE A 128 -16.39 21.01 -0.97
CA PHE A 128 -17.76 20.77 -1.39
C PHE A 128 -18.12 21.62 -2.61
N GLU A 129 -19.15 21.20 -3.32
CA GLU A 129 -19.76 22.04 -4.35
C GLU A 129 -20.24 23.37 -3.74
N GLY A 130 -19.86 24.48 -4.36
CA GLY A 130 -20.18 25.83 -3.90
C GLY A 130 -19.23 26.42 -2.85
N ASP A 131 -18.13 25.73 -2.50
CA ASP A 131 -17.06 26.28 -1.68
C ASP A 131 -16.14 27.23 -2.49
N ASP A 132 -15.62 28.26 -1.83
CA ASP A 132 -14.67 29.19 -2.43
C ASP A 132 -13.24 28.71 -2.10
N VAL A 133 -12.54 28.20 -3.12
CA VAL A 133 -11.15 27.72 -3.01
C VAL A 133 -10.25 28.51 -3.96
N GLU A 134 -9.23 29.15 -3.40
CA GLU A 134 -8.22 29.89 -4.16
C GLU A 134 -6.83 29.40 -3.75
N TYR A 135 -5.94 29.19 -4.72
CA TYR A 135 -4.53 28.89 -4.49
C TYR A 135 -3.67 29.34 -5.67
N GLU A 136 -2.37 29.46 -5.42
CA GLU A 136 -1.37 29.79 -6.43
C GLU A 136 -0.44 28.60 -6.64
N THR A 137 0.03 28.41 -7.87
CA THR A 137 1.04 27.40 -8.18
C THR A 137 2.35 28.09 -8.51
N ILE A 138 3.36 27.91 -7.65
CA ILE A 138 4.70 28.46 -7.82
C ILE A 138 5.69 27.29 -7.90
N ASN A 139 6.42 27.17 -9.01
CA ASN A 139 7.36 26.06 -9.27
C ASN A 139 6.72 24.67 -9.08
N GLY A 140 5.47 24.50 -9.51
CA GLY A 140 4.72 23.24 -9.37
C GLY A 140 4.30 22.90 -7.94
N LYS A 141 4.40 23.85 -6.99
CA LYS A 141 3.91 23.70 -5.61
C LYS A 141 2.68 24.58 -5.40
N ILE A 142 1.69 24.03 -4.70
CA ILE A 142 0.53 24.78 -4.24
C ILE A 142 0.97 25.68 -3.07
N THR A 143 0.62 26.95 -3.18
CA THR A 143 0.93 28.01 -2.22
C THR A 143 -0.30 28.88 -2.01
N ASN A 144 -0.34 29.62 -0.89
CA ASN A 144 -1.41 30.56 -0.59
C ASN A 144 -2.84 29.97 -0.64
N LEU A 145 -3.01 28.68 -0.32
CA LEU A 145 -4.31 28.01 -0.30
C LEU A 145 -5.24 28.65 0.73
N LYS A 146 -6.38 29.18 0.26
CA LYS A 146 -7.49 29.68 1.06
C LYS A 146 -8.74 28.87 0.71
N HIS A 147 -9.38 28.32 1.74
CA HIS A 147 -10.61 27.56 1.60
C HIS A 147 -11.67 28.13 2.52
N LYS A 148 -12.79 28.61 1.94
CA LYS A 148 -13.96 29.08 2.69
C LYS A 148 -15.16 28.20 2.37
N THR A 149 -15.61 27.46 3.37
CA THR A 149 -16.81 26.62 3.29
C THR A 149 -17.97 27.29 4.02
N LYS A 150 -19.11 27.46 3.33
CA LYS A 150 -20.36 27.82 4.02
C LYS A 150 -20.92 26.58 4.70
N PHE A 151 -21.47 26.73 5.90
CA PHE A 151 -22.00 25.58 6.66
C PHE A 151 -23.01 24.75 5.86
N GLY A 152 -23.86 25.39 5.05
CA GLY A 152 -24.86 24.73 4.22
C GLY A 152 -24.33 23.92 3.05
N ASN A 153 -23.07 24.13 2.63
CA ASN A 153 -22.46 23.40 1.52
C ASN A 153 -22.00 21.99 1.91
N ARG A 154 -21.99 21.66 3.21
CA ARG A 154 -21.50 20.37 3.73
C ARG A 154 -22.43 19.21 3.34
N ASP A 155 -22.38 18.79 2.09
CA ASP A 155 -23.08 17.63 1.55
C ASP A 155 -22.08 16.52 1.20
N THR A 156 -22.17 15.38 1.89
CA THR A 156 -21.37 14.18 1.62
C THR A 156 -21.49 13.65 0.19
N LYS A 157 -22.57 14.00 -0.54
CA LYS A 157 -22.82 13.55 -1.91
C LYS A 157 -22.15 14.43 -2.95
N ASN A 158 -21.93 15.71 -2.63
CA ASN A 158 -21.43 16.72 -3.56
C ASN A 158 -20.04 17.21 -3.14
N ILE A 159 -19.09 16.27 -3.11
CA ILE A 159 -17.66 16.56 -2.90
C ILE A 159 -17.02 16.69 -4.28
N ILE A 160 -16.32 17.80 -4.53
CA ILE A 160 -15.64 18.06 -5.81
C ILE A 160 -14.12 17.83 -5.73
N GLY A 161 -13.57 17.74 -4.52
CA GLY A 161 -12.18 17.38 -4.30
C GLY A 161 -11.81 17.33 -2.83
N ALA A 162 -10.52 17.17 -2.56
CA ALA A 162 -9.95 17.27 -1.22
C ALA A 162 -8.50 17.72 -1.30
N TYR A 163 -7.96 18.22 -0.20
CA TYR A 163 -6.55 18.51 -0.07
C TYR A 163 -5.99 18.08 1.28
N ALA A 164 -4.68 17.89 1.33
CA ALA A 164 -3.92 17.72 2.56
C ALA A 164 -2.74 18.69 2.58
N THR A 165 -2.55 19.38 3.69
CA THR A 165 -1.43 20.29 3.94
C THR A 165 -0.58 19.74 5.08
N ILE A 166 0.70 19.52 4.79
CA ILE A 166 1.74 19.16 5.75
C ILE A 166 2.43 20.45 6.17
N VAL A 167 2.31 20.78 7.45
CA VAL A 167 2.79 22.04 8.03
C VAL A 167 4.10 21.78 8.77
N PHE A 168 5.11 22.60 8.48
CA PHE A 168 6.41 22.58 9.14
C PHE A 168 6.57 23.78 10.10
N GLU A 169 7.63 23.77 10.91
CA GLU A 169 8.02 24.95 11.71
C GLU A 169 8.28 26.16 10.81
N ASP A 170 8.98 25.92 9.70
CA ASP A 170 9.20 26.89 8.65
C ASP A 170 8.09 26.75 7.59
N GLU A 171 7.12 27.66 7.60
CA GLU A 171 5.96 27.62 6.71
C GLU A 171 6.33 27.64 5.22
N SER A 172 7.52 28.13 4.85
CA SER A 172 8.00 28.09 3.46
C SER A 172 8.22 26.66 2.94
N LYS A 173 8.33 25.68 3.84
CA LYS A 173 8.46 24.26 3.53
C LYS A 173 7.13 23.53 3.47
N ASN A 174 6.01 24.22 3.76
CA ASN A 174 4.69 23.61 3.73
C ASN A 174 4.44 22.94 2.38
N TYR A 175 3.82 21.76 2.45
CA TYR A 175 3.50 20.97 1.28
C TYR A 175 2.01 20.69 1.24
N THR A 176 1.36 21.08 0.14
CA THR A 176 -0.05 20.81 -0.08
C THR A 176 -0.23 19.91 -1.29
N GLU A 177 -0.97 18.83 -1.11
CA GLU A 177 -1.50 18.00 -2.18
C GLU A 177 -3.00 18.31 -2.33
N ILE A 178 -3.47 18.56 -3.55
CA ILE A 178 -4.90 18.66 -3.88
C ILE A 178 -5.24 17.55 -4.85
N MET A 179 -6.45 17.01 -4.74
CA MET A 179 -6.99 16.06 -5.70
C MET A 179 -8.45 16.39 -6.01
N THR A 180 -8.86 16.20 -7.26
CA THR A 180 -10.27 16.21 -7.64
C THR A 180 -10.95 14.92 -7.18
N THR A 181 -12.28 14.93 -7.11
CA THR A 181 -13.05 13.71 -6.82
C THR A 181 -12.75 12.60 -7.82
N ASP A 182 -12.54 12.91 -9.10
CA ASP A 182 -12.21 11.91 -10.14
C ASP A 182 -10.87 11.23 -9.89
N GLU A 183 -9.85 11.99 -9.47
CA GLU A 183 -8.55 11.43 -9.10
C GLU A 183 -8.64 10.56 -7.85
N ILE A 184 -9.46 10.98 -6.88
CA ILE A 184 -9.70 10.24 -5.64
C ILE A 184 -10.43 8.92 -5.94
N GLU A 185 -11.48 8.95 -6.75
CA GLU A 185 -12.19 7.76 -7.18
C GLU A 185 -11.29 6.82 -7.97
N THR A 186 -10.42 7.36 -8.83
CA THR A 186 -9.43 6.56 -9.56
C THR A 186 -8.49 5.83 -8.60
N ALA A 187 -8.03 6.49 -7.53
CA ALA A 187 -7.24 5.84 -6.49
C ALA A 187 -8.04 4.76 -5.73
N TRP A 188 -9.33 4.99 -5.49
CA TRP A 188 -10.18 3.99 -4.84
C TRP A 188 -10.44 2.75 -5.69
N LYS A 189 -10.45 2.89 -7.03
CA LYS A 189 -10.60 1.76 -7.97
C LYS A 189 -9.48 0.73 -7.86
N GLN A 190 -8.31 1.13 -7.34
CA GLN A 190 -7.18 0.23 -7.12
C GLN A 190 -7.32 -0.62 -5.84
N SER A 191 -8.33 -0.35 -5.00
CA SER A 191 -8.57 -1.12 -3.77
C SER A 191 -9.21 -2.48 -4.08
N GLN A 192 -8.87 -3.50 -3.28
CA GLN A 192 -9.51 -4.83 -3.29
C GLN A 192 -11.04 -4.79 -3.04
N MET A 193 -11.59 -3.64 -2.65
CA MET A 193 -13.03 -3.45 -2.49
C MET A 193 -13.79 -3.16 -3.80
N VAL A 194 -13.08 -3.00 -4.91
CA VAL A 194 -13.67 -2.87 -6.25
C VAL A 194 -13.69 -4.24 -6.91
N TYR A 195 -14.90 -4.72 -7.21
CA TYR A 195 -15.13 -5.97 -7.91
C TYR A 195 -15.58 -5.61 -9.32
N ASN A 196 -14.94 -6.19 -10.35
CA ASN A 196 -15.24 -5.91 -11.77
C ASN A 196 -15.23 -4.42 -12.17
N GLY A 197 -14.35 -3.61 -11.57
CA GLY A 197 -14.24 -2.17 -11.90
C GLY A 197 -15.36 -1.30 -11.33
N GLU A 198 -16.33 -1.89 -10.63
CA GLU A 198 -17.44 -1.17 -10.01
C GLU A 198 -17.30 -1.10 -8.49
N PHE A 199 -17.61 0.07 -7.94
CA PHE A 199 -17.68 0.25 -6.50
C PHE A 199 -18.89 -0.49 -5.95
N LYS A 200 -18.69 -1.37 -4.97
CA LYS A 200 -19.81 -1.88 -4.17
C LYS A 200 -20.59 -0.70 -3.59
N ALA A 201 -21.88 -0.63 -3.90
CA ALA A 201 -22.75 0.48 -3.50
C ALA A 201 -22.83 0.65 -1.97
N ASP A 202 -22.63 -0.45 -1.22
CA ASP A 202 -22.58 -0.50 0.24
C ASP A 202 -21.15 -0.44 0.82
N GLY A 203 -20.14 -0.21 -0.02
CA GLY A 203 -18.75 -0.12 0.35
C GLY A 203 -18.43 1.08 1.24
N THR A 204 -17.36 0.97 2.02
CA THR A 204 -16.96 2.02 2.98
C THR A 204 -16.67 3.37 2.29
N HIS A 205 -16.19 3.35 1.05
CA HIS A 205 -15.95 4.57 0.25
C HIS A 205 -17.24 5.35 -0.05
N ARG A 206 -18.37 4.66 -0.28
CA ARG A 206 -19.67 5.30 -0.53
C ARG A 206 -20.40 5.69 0.76
N LYS A 207 -20.17 4.96 1.86
CA LYS A 207 -20.74 5.29 3.20
C LYS A 207 -20.04 6.47 3.87
N TYR A 208 -18.74 6.63 3.66
CA TYR A 208 -17.91 7.66 4.32
C TYR A 208 -17.01 8.40 3.32
N PRO A 209 -17.58 9.05 2.29
CA PRO A 209 -16.80 9.65 1.20
C PRO A 209 -15.89 10.78 1.68
N GLN A 210 -16.30 11.56 2.69
CA GLN A 210 -15.48 12.63 3.25
C GLN A 210 -14.19 12.08 3.90
N GLU A 211 -14.35 11.14 4.82
CA GLU A 211 -13.21 10.51 5.53
C GLU A 211 -12.27 9.79 4.57
N MET A 212 -12.83 9.12 3.56
CA MET A 212 -12.02 8.40 2.57
C MET A 212 -11.28 9.33 1.62
N SER A 213 -11.89 10.47 1.26
CA SER A 213 -11.22 11.50 0.47
C SER A 213 -10.03 12.06 1.24
N LYS A 214 -10.24 12.46 2.52
CA LYS A 214 -9.17 12.94 3.41
C LYS A 214 -8.04 11.93 3.55
N LYS A 215 -8.35 10.65 3.80
CA LYS A 215 -7.34 9.58 3.89
C LYS A 215 -6.51 9.45 2.61
N THR A 216 -7.14 9.60 1.46
CA THR A 216 -6.49 9.46 0.15
C THR A 216 -5.47 10.56 -0.07
N VAL A 217 -5.87 11.83 0.11
CA VAL A 217 -4.96 12.98 -0.05
C VAL A 217 -3.86 13.01 1.00
N ILE A 218 -4.15 12.63 2.26
CA ILE A 218 -3.13 12.50 3.33
C ILE A 218 -2.07 11.48 2.94
N ASN A 219 -2.49 10.29 2.50
CA ASN A 219 -1.56 9.23 2.13
C ASN A 219 -0.69 9.64 0.94
N ARG A 220 -1.28 10.31 -0.08
CA ARG A 220 -0.53 10.80 -1.24
C ARG A 220 0.51 11.84 -0.84
N ALA A 221 0.12 12.84 -0.03
CA ALA A 221 1.02 13.87 0.47
C ALA A 221 2.16 13.28 1.31
N CYS A 222 1.84 12.37 2.24
CA CYS A 222 2.82 11.72 3.10
C CYS A 222 3.81 10.85 2.33
N LYS A 223 3.32 10.02 1.39
CA LYS A 223 4.17 9.12 0.59
C LYS A 223 5.23 9.89 -0.18
N LYS A 224 4.87 11.04 -0.76
CA LYS A 224 5.83 11.87 -1.50
C LYS A 224 7.01 12.31 -0.62
N LEU A 225 6.73 12.75 0.61
CA LEU A 225 7.78 13.18 1.53
C LEU A 225 8.59 12.02 2.11
N LEU A 226 7.94 10.89 2.39
CA LEU A 226 8.64 9.70 2.88
C LEU A 226 9.62 9.16 1.84
N ASN A 227 9.20 9.08 0.58
CA ASN A 227 10.03 8.57 -0.52
C ASN A 227 11.13 9.54 -0.97
N SER A 228 10.99 10.84 -0.71
CA SER A 228 11.98 11.85 -1.07
C SER A 228 13.04 12.09 0.01
N SER A 229 13.09 11.28 1.05
CA SER A 229 13.91 11.52 2.23
C SER A 229 15.12 10.59 2.28
N ASP A 230 16.29 11.10 2.68
CA ASP A 230 17.59 10.38 2.64
C ASP A 230 17.60 8.96 3.27
N ASP A 231 18.28 7.99 2.66
CA ASP A 231 18.27 6.57 3.04
C ASP A 231 18.95 6.21 4.39
N SER A 232 19.32 7.19 5.20
CA SER A 232 20.24 7.02 6.34
C SER A 232 19.67 6.31 7.58
N SER A 233 18.41 5.85 7.56
CA SER A 233 17.74 5.34 8.78
C SER A 233 17.04 3.99 8.54
N LEU A 234 17.25 3.04 9.45
CA LEU A 234 16.57 1.74 9.50
C LEU A 234 15.03 1.89 9.44
N LEU A 235 14.50 2.95 10.08
CA LEU A 235 13.09 3.32 9.99
C LEU A 235 12.63 3.48 8.54
N LYS A 236 13.38 4.19 7.70
CA LYS A 236 13.00 4.47 6.31
C LYS A 236 13.06 3.22 5.45
N GLN A 237 14.12 2.43 5.58
CA GLN A 237 14.21 1.14 4.90
C GLN A 237 13.00 0.26 5.24
N GLN A 238 12.62 0.23 6.52
CA GLN A 238 11.46 -0.52 6.98
C GLN A 238 10.14 -0.01 6.39
N VAL A 239 9.99 1.31 6.31
CA VAL A 239 8.84 1.99 5.69
C VAL A 239 8.73 1.61 4.21
N MET A 240 9.80 1.79 3.43
CA MET A 240 9.82 1.49 1.99
C MET A 240 9.54 0.02 1.73
N ASN A 241 10.24 -0.88 2.42
CA ASN A 241 10.04 -2.32 2.29
C ASN A 241 8.60 -2.74 2.66
N SER A 242 7.99 -2.10 3.67
CA SER A 242 6.59 -2.38 4.03
C SER A 242 5.60 -1.91 2.97
N ASP A 243 5.87 -0.77 2.33
CA ASP A 243 5.04 -0.24 1.24
C ASP A 243 5.16 -1.09 -0.03
N ASP A 244 6.35 -1.63 -0.33
CA ASP A 244 6.57 -2.58 -1.44
C ASP A 244 5.85 -3.90 -1.21
N ARG A 245 5.98 -4.48 0.00
CA ARG A 245 5.26 -5.72 0.36
C ARG A 245 3.75 -5.56 0.24
N GLN A 246 3.19 -4.46 0.73
CA GLN A 246 1.77 -4.18 0.62
C GLN A 246 1.31 -4.08 -0.84
N ARG A 247 2.07 -3.41 -1.72
CA ARG A 247 1.74 -3.33 -3.15
C ARG A 247 1.75 -4.70 -3.81
N LYS A 248 2.81 -5.49 -3.57
CA LYS A 248 2.97 -6.81 -4.17
C LYS A 248 1.88 -7.78 -3.76
N GLU A 249 1.52 -7.82 -2.47
CA GLU A 249 0.46 -8.73 -2.01
C GLU A 249 -0.93 -8.33 -2.52
N VAL A 250 -1.21 -7.03 -2.66
CA VAL A 250 -2.46 -6.59 -3.31
C VAL A 250 -2.51 -7.10 -4.75
N PHE A 251 -1.42 -6.99 -5.50
CA PHE A 251 -1.31 -7.49 -6.87
C PHE A 251 -1.44 -9.02 -6.96
N ASP A 252 -0.68 -9.76 -6.15
CA ASP A 252 -0.69 -11.23 -6.15
C ASP A 252 -2.08 -11.78 -5.76
N THR A 253 -2.76 -11.13 -4.81
CA THR A 253 -4.14 -11.50 -4.43
C THR A 253 -5.10 -11.26 -5.60
N GLN A 254 -5.02 -10.11 -6.28
CA GLN A 254 -5.86 -9.78 -7.45
C GLN A 254 -5.66 -10.79 -8.59
N VAL A 255 -4.42 -11.17 -8.88
CA VAL A 255 -4.11 -12.18 -9.91
C VAL A 255 -4.70 -13.55 -9.52
N SER A 256 -4.57 -13.95 -8.25
CA SER A 256 -5.11 -15.24 -7.79
C SER A 256 -6.63 -15.32 -7.78
N GLU A 257 -7.32 -14.20 -7.50
CA GLU A 257 -8.78 -14.12 -7.53
C GLU A 257 -9.33 -14.10 -8.95
N ASN A 258 -8.67 -13.38 -9.88
CA ASN A 258 -9.06 -13.34 -11.29
C ASN A 258 -8.86 -14.70 -12.00
N HIS A 259 -7.79 -15.43 -11.66
CA HIS A 259 -7.58 -16.80 -12.17
C HIS A 259 -8.56 -17.84 -11.58
N ALA A 260 -9.26 -17.52 -10.49
CA ALA A 260 -10.30 -18.39 -9.93
C ALA A 260 -11.69 -18.16 -10.57
N THR A 261 -11.79 -17.26 -11.56
CA THR A 261 -13.03 -16.91 -12.26
C THR A 261 -13.05 -17.25 -13.76
N GLU A 262 -11.94 -17.72 -14.33
CA GLU A 262 -11.95 -18.30 -15.69
C GLU A 262 -12.07 -19.82 -15.58
N ASP A 263 -13.31 -20.32 -15.53
CA ASP A 263 -13.59 -21.63 -16.10
C ASP A 263 -13.41 -21.46 -17.62
N LEU A 264 -12.26 -21.90 -18.13
CA LEU A 264 -12.07 -22.09 -19.57
C LEU A 264 -13.04 -23.19 -20.00
N ASP A 265 -14.23 -22.79 -20.43
CA ASP A 265 -15.21 -23.63 -21.11
C ASP A 265 -14.56 -24.08 -22.44
N PHE A 266 -13.91 -25.24 -22.42
CA PHE A 266 -13.57 -25.95 -23.63
C PHE A 266 -14.83 -26.66 -24.10
N PRO A 267 -15.39 -26.33 -25.28
CA PRO A 267 -16.50 -27.12 -25.82
C PRO A 267 -16.02 -28.55 -26.09
N ASP A 268 -16.60 -29.49 -25.36
CA ASP A 268 -16.55 -30.93 -25.63
C ASP A 268 -17.31 -31.21 -26.93
N ASP A 269 -16.63 -31.15 -28.06
CA ASP A 269 -17.05 -31.81 -29.29
C ASP A 269 -16.02 -32.89 -29.67
N VAL A 270 -16.26 -34.09 -29.14
CA VAL A 270 -15.79 -35.34 -29.74
C VAL A 270 -16.85 -35.81 -30.72
N VAL A 271 -16.50 -36.06 -31.99
CA VAL A 271 -16.55 -37.36 -32.69
C VAL A 271 -16.14 -37.18 -34.17
N ASP A 272 -14.95 -37.70 -34.47
CA ASP A 272 -14.52 -38.56 -35.61
C ASP A 272 -14.96 -38.25 -37.06
N GLY A 273 -13.96 -38.13 -37.95
CA GLY A 273 -14.20 -38.12 -39.41
C GLY A 273 -13.01 -37.80 -40.31
N GLU A 274 -12.16 -38.80 -40.53
CA GLU A 274 -11.28 -39.02 -41.70
C GLU A 274 -9.91 -38.32 -41.84
N PHE A 275 -8.93 -39.17 -42.13
CA PHE A 275 -7.50 -38.94 -42.36
C PHE A 275 -7.18 -38.07 -43.59
N LYS A 276 -6.05 -37.34 -43.52
CA LYS A 276 -4.92 -37.42 -44.47
C LYS A 276 -3.68 -36.65 -43.94
N GLU A 277 -2.63 -37.39 -43.60
CA GLU A 277 -1.22 -36.96 -43.73
C GLU A 277 -0.94 -36.70 -45.23
N ALA A 278 -0.04 -35.83 -45.69
CA ALA A 278 0.92 -34.88 -45.14
C ALA A 278 1.28 -33.92 -46.31
N ASP A 279 1.77 -32.72 -46.01
CA ASP A 279 2.99 -32.20 -46.65
C ASP A 279 3.51 -30.98 -45.87
N GLN A 280 4.82 -31.00 -45.64
CA GLN A 280 5.58 -29.97 -44.93
C GLN A 280 5.84 -28.77 -45.83
N GLU A 281 5.82 -27.57 -45.26
CA GLU A 281 6.91 -26.62 -45.49
C GLU A 281 7.13 -25.75 -44.24
N PRO A 282 8.34 -25.70 -43.66
CA PRO A 282 8.62 -24.90 -42.47
C PRO A 282 8.99 -23.46 -42.86
N GLU A 283 8.17 -22.48 -42.44
CA GLU A 283 8.56 -21.07 -42.47
C GLU A 283 9.56 -20.76 -41.33
N PRO A 284 10.65 -20.01 -41.61
CA PRO A 284 11.83 -19.94 -40.76
C PRO A 284 11.71 -18.99 -39.56
N MET A 285 12.33 -19.40 -38.45
CA MET A 285 12.59 -18.57 -37.27
C MET A 285 13.40 -17.32 -37.63
N GLN A 286 12.89 -16.13 -37.31
CA GLN A 286 13.66 -14.89 -37.37
C GLN A 286 14.70 -14.87 -36.24
N LYS A 287 15.95 -14.56 -36.63
CA LYS A 287 17.12 -14.41 -35.76
C LYS A 287 17.08 -13.09 -34.96
N PRO A 288 17.82 -13.00 -33.83
CA PRO A 288 17.89 -11.79 -33.01
C PRO A 288 18.59 -10.65 -33.76
N VAL A 289 18.09 -9.43 -33.58
CA VAL A 289 18.70 -8.19 -34.08
C VAL A 289 19.88 -7.82 -33.17
N ASP A 290 21.06 -7.61 -33.77
CA ASP A 290 22.30 -7.25 -33.09
C ASP A 290 22.38 -5.73 -32.90
N TYR A 291 22.78 -5.27 -31.72
CA TYR A 291 22.92 -3.85 -31.37
C TYR A 291 24.38 -3.49 -31.16
N ASP A 292 24.79 -2.29 -31.61
CA ASP A 292 26.13 -1.74 -31.33
C ASP A 292 26.12 -1.04 -29.95
N GLU A 293 26.84 -1.62 -28.98
CA GLU A 293 26.77 -1.26 -27.55
C GLU A 293 27.41 0.10 -27.20
N GLU A 294 28.03 0.82 -28.14
CA GLU A 294 28.72 2.08 -27.84
C GLU A 294 28.03 3.35 -28.39
N THR A 295 27.06 3.24 -29.32
CA THR A 295 26.34 4.42 -29.86
C THR A 295 24.82 4.27 -29.98
N GLY A 296 24.25 3.07 -29.80
CA GLY A 296 22.80 2.89 -29.64
C GLY A 296 21.92 3.14 -30.89
N GLU A 297 22.48 3.17 -32.09
CA GLU A 297 21.71 3.25 -33.35
C GLU A 297 21.61 1.88 -34.05
N VAL A 298 20.43 1.60 -34.60
CA VAL A 298 20.13 0.39 -35.38
C VAL A 298 20.67 0.58 -36.81
N LYS A 299 21.43 -0.38 -37.33
CA LYS A 299 21.87 -0.35 -38.74
C LYS A 299 20.68 -0.66 -39.65
N GLU A 300 20.22 0.32 -40.42
CA GLU A 300 19.24 0.11 -41.50
C GLU A 300 19.94 -0.52 -42.71
N ASP A 301 19.46 -1.68 -43.15
CA ASP A 301 19.87 -2.30 -44.42
C ASP A 301 19.02 -1.69 -45.56
N ASP A 302 19.65 -0.82 -46.35
CA ASP A 302 19.17 -0.39 -47.67
C ASP A 302 19.07 -1.59 -48.62
N LYS A 303 17.90 -1.84 -49.22
CA LYS A 303 17.81 -2.32 -50.61
C LYS A 303 16.57 -1.81 -51.34
N ASP A 304 16.88 -0.95 -52.30
CA ASP A 304 16.08 -0.46 -53.42
C ASP A 304 15.47 -1.53 -54.33
N ASP A 305 14.40 -1.07 -54.99
CA ASP A 305 14.04 -1.21 -56.41
C ASP A 305 13.27 -2.43 -56.97
N ASN A 306 11.96 -2.14 -57.19
CA ASN A 306 11.30 -2.07 -58.52
C ASN A 306 10.88 -3.40 -59.20
N PRO A 307 10.16 -3.39 -60.33
CA PRO A 307 8.92 -2.71 -60.74
C PRO A 307 7.80 -3.74 -61.01
N PHE A 308 6.53 -3.36 -60.92
CA PHE A 308 5.43 -3.63 -61.89
C PHE A 308 4.08 -3.25 -61.29
#